data_AF-A0A484YX69-F1
#
_entry.id   AF-A0A484YX69-F1
#
_cell.length_a   1.000
_cell.length_b   1.000
_cell.length_c   1.000
_cell.angle_alpha   90.00
_cell.angle_beta   90.00
_cell.angle_gamma   90.00
#
_symmetry.space_group_name_H-M   'P 1'
#
loop_
_entity.id
_entity.type
_entity.pdbx_description
1 polymer ?
#
loop_
_entity_poly.entity_id
_entity_poly.type
_entity_poly.pdbx_seq_one_letter_code
_entity_poly.pdbx_strand_id
1 'polypeptide(L)'
;MATYPNVNAANQYARDVVNGKILACRLTILACQRHLDDLDRAKDPRWPYRFDKNKAERFLRFSQKMPHTSGDWARRKLRIEFEPWQKFALGVPFGWVRKDTGFRRFNEIYIEVPRKNGKSAIAAAVGNYMFCADGEYAAEVYCGATTEKQAWKVFAPALAMVKKLPALRQKFSIKPWAKKMTRPDGSLFAPIIGDPGDGDSPSCAIIDEYHEHDTDALYTTMTTGMGAREQPITLIITTAGFDIASPCYEKRTQVVEILERIREGAKTKRYSGSSTPWMKKTTGRSRNR
;
A
#
# COMPACT_ATOMS: atom_id res chain seq x y z
N MET A 1 -21.59 13.63 14.59
CA MET A 1 -20.54 13.45 13.57
C MET A 1 -20.95 12.32 12.63
N ALA A 2 -20.74 12.45 11.32
CA ALA A 2 -21.03 11.36 10.38
C ALA A 2 -20.18 10.11 10.71
N THR A 3 -20.74 8.91 10.53
CA THR A 3 -20.12 7.63 10.95
C THR A 3 -18.81 7.30 10.22
N TYR A 4 -18.58 7.86 9.02
CA TYR A 4 -17.38 7.65 8.20
C TYR A 4 -16.96 8.92 7.44
N PRO A 5 -16.44 9.96 8.11
CA PRO A 5 -16.23 11.27 7.49
C PRO A 5 -15.21 11.23 6.35
N ASN A 6 -14.14 10.42 6.46
CA ASN A 6 -13.11 10.36 5.43
C ASN A 6 -13.59 9.56 4.21
N VAL A 7 -14.29 8.45 4.43
CA VAL A 7 -14.91 7.66 3.35
C VAL A 7 -15.98 8.46 2.63
N ASN A 8 -16.81 9.22 3.35
CA ASN A 8 -17.83 10.06 2.74
C ASN A 8 -17.19 11.15 1.87
N ALA A 9 -16.11 11.78 2.32
CA ALA A 9 -15.36 12.75 1.53
C ALA A 9 -14.73 12.13 0.28
N ALA A 10 -14.17 10.91 0.37
CA ALA A 10 -13.65 10.17 -0.78
C ALA A 10 -14.74 9.85 -1.82
N ASN A 11 -15.90 9.39 -1.36
CA ASN A 11 -17.04 9.10 -2.24
C ASN A 11 -17.61 10.38 -2.86
N GLN A 12 -17.65 11.48 -2.11
CA GLN A 12 -18.09 12.77 -2.63
C GLN A 12 -17.13 13.29 -3.69
N TYR A 13 -15.81 13.20 -3.46
CA TYR A 13 -14.80 13.53 -4.46
C TYR A 13 -15.00 12.74 -5.75
N ALA A 14 -15.22 11.42 -5.66
CA ALA A 14 -15.45 10.60 -6.84
C ALA A 14 -16.68 11.05 -7.65
N ARG A 15 -17.79 11.40 -6.98
CA ARG A 15 -19.00 11.92 -7.64
C ARG A 15 -18.76 13.30 -8.26
N ASP A 16 -18.12 14.20 -7.52
CA ASP A 16 -17.83 15.57 -7.95
C ASP A 16 -16.85 15.60 -9.14
N VAL A 17 -15.94 14.64 -9.23
CA VAL A 17 -15.08 14.47 -10.42
C VAL A 17 -15.87 13.96 -11.61
N VAL A 18 -16.66 12.90 -11.43
CA VAL A 18 -17.42 12.26 -12.52
C VAL A 18 -18.50 13.17 -13.09
N ASN A 19 -19.16 13.97 -12.26
CA ASN A 19 -20.19 14.92 -12.70
C ASN A 19 -19.63 16.25 -13.24
N GLY A 20 -18.31 16.42 -13.28
CA GLY A 20 -17.65 17.62 -13.79
C GLY A 20 -17.62 18.82 -12.84
N LYS A 21 -18.06 18.69 -11.59
CA LYS A 21 -17.95 19.76 -10.57
C LYS A 21 -16.51 20.04 -10.17
N ILE A 22 -15.66 19.02 -10.12
CA ILE A 22 -14.21 19.14 -9.98
C ILE A 22 -13.59 18.81 -11.33
N LEU A 23 -12.95 19.80 -11.95
CA LEU A 23 -12.20 19.59 -13.18
C LEU A 23 -11.03 18.63 -12.90
N ALA A 24 -10.99 17.52 -13.64
CA ALA A 24 -9.95 16.51 -13.52
C ALA A 24 -9.59 15.96 -14.90
N CYS A 25 -8.37 15.40 -15.01
CA CYS A 25 -7.97 14.75 -16.25
C CYS A 25 -8.77 13.45 -16.47
N ARG A 26 -8.81 13.00 -17.73
CA ARG A 26 -9.52 11.77 -18.14
C ARG A 26 -9.24 10.57 -17.25
N LEU A 27 -7.98 10.34 -16.88
CA LEU A 27 -7.59 9.16 -16.06
C LEU A 27 -8.16 9.22 -14.64
N THR A 28 -8.20 10.41 -14.02
CA THR A 28 -8.81 10.60 -12.71
C THR A 28 -10.32 10.39 -12.77
N ILE A 29 -10.97 10.86 -13.84
CA ILE A 29 -12.40 10.62 -14.10
C ILE A 29 -12.66 9.11 -14.20
N LEU A 30 -11.88 8.38 -15.01
CA LEU A 30 -12.01 6.93 -15.16
C LEU A 30 -11.79 6.17 -13.84
N ALA A 31 -10.80 6.58 -13.04
CA ALA A 31 -10.56 5.96 -11.74
C ALA A 31 -11.73 6.17 -10.77
N CYS A 32 -12.29 7.39 -10.72
CA CYS A 32 -13.47 7.71 -9.92
C CYS A 32 -14.71 6.94 -10.41
N GLN A 33 -14.94 6.90 -11.72
CA GLN A 33 -16.03 6.16 -12.34
C GLN A 33 -15.94 4.68 -12.01
N ARG A 34 -14.75 4.06 -12.13
CA ARG A 34 -14.52 2.65 -11.77
C ARG A 34 -14.93 2.36 -10.33
N HIS A 35 -14.63 3.26 -9.38
CA HIS A 35 -15.05 3.09 -8.00
C HIS A 35 -16.57 3.15 -7.83
N LEU A 36 -17.24 4.11 -8.49
CA LEU A 36 -18.69 4.24 -8.44
C LEU A 36 -19.40 3.04 -9.08
N ASP A 37 -18.88 2.54 -10.21
CA ASP A 37 -19.37 1.34 -10.87
C ASP A 37 -19.19 0.10 -9.98
N ASP A 38 -18.06 -0.02 -9.29
CA ASP A 38 -17.82 -1.08 -8.33
C ASP A 38 -18.80 -1.02 -7.15
N LEU A 39 -19.13 0.18 -6.65
CA LEU A 39 -20.15 0.36 -5.60
C LEU A 39 -21.53 -0.11 -6.07
N ASP A 40 -21.87 0.13 -7.34
CA ASP A 40 -23.11 -0.35 -7.92
C ASP A 40 -23.10 -1.88 -8.10
N ARG A 41 -22.02 -2.44 -8.67
CA ARG A 41 -21.82 -3.89 -8.80
C ARG A 41 -21.87 -4.63 -7.46
N ALA A 42 -21.36 -4.01 -6.39
CA ALA A 42 -21.35 -4.59 -5.05
C ALA A 42 -22.76 -4.83 -4.48
N LYS A 43 -23.81 -4.22 -5.07
CA LYS A 43 -25.21 -4.51 -4.74
C LYS A 43 -25.64 -5.91 -5.22
N ASP A 44 -25.02 -6.47 -6.25
CA ASP A 44 -25.25 -7.86 -6.67
C ASP A 44 -24.60 -8.81 -5.63
N PRO A 45 -25.37 -9.71 -4.99
CA PRO A 45 -24.83 -10.70 -4.07
C PRO A 45 -23.74 -11.59 -4.68
N ARG A 46 -23.84 -11.88 -5.98
CA ARG A 46 -22.90 -12.76 -6.72
C ARG A 46 -21.57 -12.09 -7.04
N TRP A 47 -21.50 -10.76 -7.04
CA TRP A 47 -20.23 -10.08 -7.29
C TRP A 47 -19.30 -10.27 -6.08
N PRO A 48 -18.03 -10.71 -6.27
CA PRO A 48 -17.25 -11.32 -5.19
C PRO A 48 -16.63 -10.34 -4.19
N TYR A 49 -16.73 -9.02 -4.42
CA TYR A 49 -16.14 -8.02 -3.53
C TYR A 49 -17.21 -7.18 -2.81
N ARG A 50 -16.80 -6.45 -1.78
CA ARG A 50 -17.64 -5.46 -1.08
C ARG A 50 -16.78 -4.30 -0.64
N PHE A 51 -17.39 -3.13 -0.48
CA PHE A 51 -16.70 -1.97 0.06
C PHE A 51 -16.85 -1.91 1.57
N ASP A 52 -15.77 -2.21 2.29
CA ASP A 52 -15.70 -2.17 3.74
C ASP A 52 -15.30 -0.76 4.21
N LYS A 53 -16.31 0.03 4.57
CA LYS A 53 -16.11 1.41 5.07
C LYS A 53 -15.29 1.44 6.36
N ASN A 54 -15.37 0.41 7.21
CA ASN A 54 -14.59 0.35 8.45
C ASN A 54 -13.10 0.23 8.17
N LYS A 55 -12.71 -0.64 7.22
CA LYS A 55 -11.31 -0.81 6.83
C LYS A 55 -10.73 0.47 6.20
N ALA A 56 -11.45 1.07 5.25
CA ALA A 56 -11.05 2.34 4.64
C ALA A 56 -10.89 3.46 5.68
N GLU A 57 -11.89 3.66 6.54
CA GLU A 57 -11.88 4.70 7.57
C GLU A 57 -10.79 4.45 8.61
N ARG A 58 -10.54 3.20 8.99
CA ARG A 58 -9.46 2.83 9.93
C ARG A 58 -8.09 3.21 9.38
N PHE A 59 -7.82 2.89 8.11
CA PHE A 59 -6.59 3.30 7.44
C PHE A 59 -6.46 4.84 7.40
N LEU A 60 -7.48 5.55 6.91
CA LEU A 60 -7.43 7.01 6.79
C LEU A 60 -7.25 7.71 8.15
N ARG A 61 -7.98 7.25 9.18
CA ARG A 61 -7.84 7.78 10.55
C ARG A 61 -6.50 7.47 11.17
N PHE A 62 -5.90 6.31 10.88
CA PHE A 62 -4.55 6.00 11.34
C PHE A 62 -3.54 6.95 10.69
N SER A 63 -3.60 7.10 9.37
CA SER A 63 -2.67 7.95 8.62
C SER A 63 -2.78 9.43 9.02
N GLN A 64 -4.00 9.93 9.25
CA GLN A 64 -4.21 11.31 9.74
C GLN A 64 -3.85 11.51 11.22
N LYS A 65 -3.47 10.46 11.97
CA LYS A 65 -2.86 10.62 13.30
C LYS A 65 -1.36 10.84 13.25
N MET A 66 -0.73 10.59 12.11
CA MET A 66 0.71 10.78 11.93
C MET A 66 1.07 12.28 11.94
N PRO A 67 2.12 12.68 12.65
CA PRO A 67 2.57 14.07 12.67
C PRO A 67 3.31 14.43 11.38
N HIS A 68 3.27 15.70 10.99
CA HIS A 68 4.23 16.22 10.02
C HIS A 68 5.66 16.16 10.59
N THR A 69 6.63 15.85 9.73
CA THR A 69 8.03 15.64 10.12
C THR A 69 8.96 16.76 9.70
N SER A 70 8.56 17.62 8.77
CA SER A 70 9.33 18.74 8.23
C SER A 70 8.50 20.02 8.07
N GLY A 71 9.18 21.16 7.93
CA GLY A 71 8.58 22.46 7.64
C GLY A 71 7.75 23.07 8.77
N ASP A 72 7.04 24.15 8.45
CA ASP A 72 6.20 24.89 9.40
C ASP A 72 5.13 24.04 10.06
N TRP A 73 4.60 23.05 9.34
CA TRP A 73 3.60 22.13 9.89
C TRP A 73 4.17 21.27 11.01
N ALA A 74 5.42 20.81 10.88
CA ALA A 74 6.11 20.12 11.97
C ALA A 74 6.40 21.04 13.15
N ARG A 75 6.78 22.31 12.88
CA ARG A 75 6.98 23.34 13.93
C ARG A 75 5.69 23.59 14.72
N ARG A 76 4.55 23.66 14.02
CA ARG A 76 3.21 23.82 14.59
C ARG A 76 2.64 22.53 15.18
N LYS A 77 3.39 21.41 15.15
CA LYS A 77 2.98 20.09 15.65
C LYS A 77 1.66 19.59 15.03
N LEU A 78 1.42 19.95 13.77
CA LEU A 78 0.23 19.52 13.04
C LEU A 78 0.34 18.05 12.63
N ARG A 79 -0.83 17.42 12.50
CA ARG A 79 -0.98 16.08 11.94
C ARG A 79 -1.30 16.16 10.47
N ILE A 80 -1.04 15.07 9.75
CA ILE A 80 -1.44 14.93 8.36
C ILE A 80 -2.96 15.07 8.27
N GLU A 81 -3.41 15.97 7.41
CA GLU A 81 -4.79 16.06 6.96
C GLU A 81 -4.83 15.73 5.47
N PHE A 82 -5.70 14.80 5.10
CA PHE A 82 -5.80 14.40 3.69
C PHE A 82 -6.79 15.25 2.92
N GLU A 83 -6.36 15.70 1.75
CA GLU A 83 -7.25 16.27 0.75
C GLU A 83 -8.26 15.22 0.26
N PRO A 84 -9.44 15.61 -0.26
CA PRO A 84 -10.45 14.67 -0.74
C PRO A 84 -9.92 13.65 -1.76
N TRP A 85 -9.02 14.07 -2.66
CA TRP A 85 -8.39 13.17 -3.63
C TRP A 85 -7.44 12.16 -2.97
N GLN A 86 -6.74 12.53 -1.90
CA GLN A 86 -5.85 11.62 -1.15
C GLN A 86 -6.68 10.59 -0.37
N LYS A 87 -7.80 11.03 0.21
CA LYS A 87 -8.80 10.14 0.83
C LYS A 87 -9.34 9.14 -0.17
N PHE A 88 -9.60 9.55 -1.41
CA PHE A 88 -9.99 8.66 -2.49
C PHE A 88 -8.86 7.70 -2.89
N ALA A 89 -7.69 8.23 -3.28
CA ALA A 89 -6.58 7.46 -3.81
C ALA A 89 -6.07 6.37 -2.87
N LEU A 90 -6.16 6.60 -1.54
CA LEU A 90 -5.70 5.64 -0.54
C LEU A 90 -6.85 4.93 0.17
N GLY A 91 -7.97 5.61 0.44
CA GLY A 91 -9.10 5.01 1.14
C GLY A 91 -9.79 3.92 0.33
N VAL A 92 -9.91 4.12 -1.00
CA VAL A 92 -10.57 3.17 -1.88
C VAL A 92 -9.81 1.83 -1.93
N PRO A 93 -8.49 1.79 -2.19
CA PRO A 93 -7.73 0.54 -2.15
C PRO A 93 -7.82 -0.25 -0.85
N PHE A 94 -7.79 0.43 0.31
CA PHE A 94 -7.90 -0.22 1.62
C PHE A 94 -9.35 -0.59 2.01
N GLY A 95 -10.35 -0.08 1.30
CA GLY A 95 -11.78 -0.36 1.55
C GLY A 95 -12.33 -1.55 0.76
N TRP A 96 -11.85 -1.80 -0.45
CA TRP A 96 -12.34 -2.91 -1.26
C TRP A 96 -11.76 -4.24 -0.81
N VAL A 97 -12.64 -5.17 -0.44
CA VAL A 97 -12.27 -6.50 0.04
C VAL A 97 -13.06 -7.60 -0.65
N ARG A 98 -12.50 -8.80 -0.70
CA ARG A 98 -13.24 -10.01 -1.07
C ARG A 98 -14.26 -10.36 0.00
N LYS A 99 -15.45 -10.82 -0.41
CA LYS A 99 -16.53 -11.22 0.51
C LYS A 99 -16.16 -12.49 1.30
N ASP A 100 -15.46 -13.43 0.68
CA ASP A 100 -15.13 -14.75 1.23
C ASP A 100 -14.06 -14.69 2.32
N THR A 101 -12.96 -13.97 2.07
CA THR A 101 -11.82 -13.90 3.02
C THR A 101 -11.75 -12.60 3.81
N GLY A 102 -12.44 -11.55 3.35
CA GLY A 102 -12.26 -10.20 3.88
C GLY A 102 -10.92 -9.54 3.52
N PHE A 103 -10.07 -10.17 2.70
CA PHE A 103 -8.79 -9.63 2.25
C PHE A 103 -8.95 -8.56 1.19
N ARG A 104 -7.97 -7.66 1.10
CA ARG A 104 -7.94 -6.56 0.14
C ARG A 104 -8.08 -7.08 -1.30
N ARG A 105 -8.84 -6.33 -2.11
CA ARG A 105 -8.96 -6.58 -3.55
C ARG A 105 -7.76 -6.02 -4.32
N PHE A 106 -7.30 -4.83 -3.95
CA PHE A 106 -6.27 -4.10 -4.67
C PHE A 106 -4.92 -4.29 -3.98
N ASN A 107 -4.00 -4.99 -4.64
CA ASN A 107 -2.65 -5.22 -4.15
C ASN A 107 -1.62 -4.26 -4.78
N GLU A 108 -2.05 -3.36 -5.67
CA GLU A 108 -1.19 -2.34 -6.25
C GLU A 108 -1.93 -0.99 -6.24
N ILE A 109 -1.23 0.05 -5.80
CA ILE A 109 -1.69 1.44 -5.87
C ILE A 109 -0.65 2.22 -6.67
N TYR A 110 -1.07 2.78 -7.81
CA TYR A 110 -0.25 3.68 -8.62
C TYR A 110 -0.75 5.12 -8.46
N ILE A 111 0.13 6.01 -8.00
CA ILE A 111 -0.16 7.45 -7.82
C ILE A 111 0.86 8.26 -8.60
N GLU A 112 0.39 8.86 -9.70
CA GLU A 112 1.15 9.81 -10.51
C GLU A 112 0.64 11.22 -10.23
N VAL A 113 1.43 12.02 -9.49
CA VAL A 113 1.08 13.41 -9.19
C VAL A 113 2.31 14.32 -9.27
N PRO A 114 2.16 15.62 -9.59
CA PRO A 114 3.28 16.55 -9.70
C PRO A 114 4.13 16.68 -8.43
N ARG A 115 5.30 17.32 -8.55
CA ARG A 115 6.18 17.62 -7.41
C ARG A 115 5.44 18.46 -6.35
N LYS A 116 5.89 18.36 -5.09
CA LYS A 116 5.35 19.10 -3.93
C LYS A 116 3.90 18.74 -3.52
N ASN A 117 3.38 17.58 -3.93
CA ASN A 117 2.06 17.07 -3.51
C ASN A 117 2.07 16.16 -2.26
N GLY A 118 3.14 16.17 -1.47
CA GLY A 118 3.20 15.41 -0.21
C GLY A 118 3.32 13.88 -0.35
N LYS A 119 3.67 13.35 -1.53
CA LYS A 119 3.76 11.91 -1.83
C LYS A 119 4.56 11.11 -0.78
N SER A 120 5.77 11.55 -0.44
CA SER A 120 6.64 10.80 0.48
C SER A 120 6.10 10.76 1.92
N ALA A 121 5.40 11.81 2.37
CA ALA A 121 4.75 11.82 3.69
C ALA A 121 3.54 10.85 3.73
N ILE A 122 2.78 10.80 2.64
CA ILE A 122 1.68 9.84 2.46
C ILE A 122 2.23 8.41 2.45
N ALA A 123 3.27 8.14 1.67
CA ALA A 123 3.88 6.82 1.59
C ALA A 123 4.47 6.39 2.94
N ALA A 124 5.08 7.31 3.69
CA ALA A 124 5.54 7.03 5.06
C ALA A 124 4.39 6.64 6.00
N ALA A 125 3.22 7.28 5.87
CA ALA A 125 2.03 6.91 6.64
C ALA A 125 1.48 5.53 6.23
N VAL A 126 1.47 5.21 4.93
CA VAL A 126 1.11 3.88 4.42
C VAL A 126 2.07 2.81 4.96
N GLY A 127 3.37 3.05 4.88
CA GLY A 127 4.39 2.13 5.40
C GLY A 127 4.22 1.87 6.88
N ASN A 128 4.00 2.91 7.69
CA ASN A 128 3.72 2.75 9.12
C ASN A 128 2.43 1.98 9.39
N TYR A 129 1.38 2.17 8.58
CA TYR A 129 0.14 1.40 8.73
C TYR A 129 0.36 -0.07 8.40
N MET A 130 1.00 -0.37 7.27
CA MET A 130 1.31 -1.75 6.87
C MET A 130 2.24 -2.44 7.88
N PHE A 131 3.17 -1.69 8.46
CA PHE A 131 4.14 -2.22 9.42
C PHE A 131 3.51 -2.59 10.77
N CYS A 132 2.54 -1.82 11.28
CA CYS A 132 2.04 -2.03 12.65
C CYS A 132 0.52 -2.22 12.79
N ALA A 133 -0.27 -1.77 11.82
CA ALA A 133 -1.71 -1.71 11.95
C ALA A 133 -2.47 -2.54 10.93
N ASP A 134 -1.90 -3.05 9.84
CA ASP A 134 -2.67 -3.79 8.83
C ASP A 134 -3.17 -5.18 9.31
N GLY A 135 -2.57 -5.71 10.38
CA GLY A 135 -2.94 -7.00 10.97
C GLY A 135 -2.09 -8.17 10.46
N GLU A 136 -1.13 -7.89 9.58
CA GLU A 136 -0.13 -8.85 9.13
C GLU A 136 0.85 -9.23 10.27
N TYR A 137 1.10 -10.52 10.44
CA TYR A 137 2.10 -11.05 11.36
C TYR A 137 3.45 -11.17 10.66
N ALA A 138 4.56 -10.89 11.36
CA ALA A 138 5.89 -10.81 10.76
C ALA A 138 5.88 -9.95 9.47
N ALA A 139 5.31 -8.75 9.56
CA ALA A 139 5.12 -7.87 8.43
C ALA A 139 6.46 -7.31 7.94
N GLU A 140 6.76 -7.50 6.66
CA GLU A 140 7.96 -6.93 6.02
C GLU A 140 7.55 -5.76 5.13
N VAL A 141 8.01 -4.57 5.48
CA VAL A 141 7.73 -3.34 4.75
C VAL A 141 9.04 -2.74 4.26
N TYR A 142 9.10 -2.45 2.96
CA TYR A 142 10.31 -1.89 2.35
C TYR A 142 10.04 -0.61 1.58
N CYS A 143 10.91 0.39 1.77
CA CYS A 143 10.99 1.56 0.89
C CYS A 143 12.09 1.31 -0.14
N GLY A 144 11.70 0.92 -1.35
CA GLY A 144 12.61 0.70 -2.47
C GLY A 144 12.86 1.96 -3.28
N ALA A 145 14.12 2.22 -3.62
CA ALA A 145 14.51 3.20 -4.62
C ALA A 145 15.85 2.83 -5.28
N THR A 146 16.22 3.51 -6.37
CA THR A 146 17.50 3.30 -7.05
C THR A 146 18.70 3.71 -6.19
N THR A 147 18.55 4.71 -5.33
CA THR A 147 19.63 5.19 -4.44
C THR A 147 19.23 5.18 -2.97
N GLU A 148 20.22 5.02 -2.08
CA GLU A 148 20.02 5.17 -0.62
C GLU A 148 19.31 6.49 -0.30
N LYS A 149 19.81 7.59 -0.85
CA LYS A 149 19.25 8.92 -0.62
C LYS A 149 17.75 9.00 -0.92
N GLN A 150 17.27 8.35 -1.97
CA GLN A 150 15.84 8.30 -2.30
C GLN A 150 15.07 7.39 -1.35
N ALA A 151 15.57 6.19 -1.02
CA ALA A 151 14.88 5.29 -0.08
C ALA A 151 14.65 5.96 1.29
N TRP A 152 15.63 6.76 1.74
CA TRP A 152 15.51 7.57 2.95
C TRP A 152 14.47 8.70 2.87
N LYS A 153 14.08 9.19 1.68
CA LYS A 153 13.03 10.22 1.53
C LYS A 153 11.69 9.74 2.07
N VAL A 154 11.42 8.43 2.03
CA VAL A 154 10.20 7.84 2.62
C VAL A 154 10.48 7.26 4.01
N PHE A 155 11.59 6.55 4.20
CA PHE A 155 11.87 5.90 5.47
C PHE A 155 12.17 6.90 6.62
N ALA A 156 12.90 7.99 6.37
CA ALA A 156 13.22 8.96 7.43
C ALA A 156 11.95 9.63 8.01
N PRO A 157 10.98 10.10 7.18
CA PRO A 157 9.70 10.56 7.69
C PRO A 157 8.94 9.47 8.47
N ALA A 158 8.90 8.23 7.98
CA ALA A 158 8.20 7.15 8.68
C ALA A 158 8.78 6.92 10.09
N LEU A 159 10.11 6.85 10.20
CA LEU A 159 10.84 6.73 11.46
C LEU A 159 10.57 7.93 12.39
N ALA A 160 10.61 9.16 11.85
CA ALA A 160 10.36 10.37 12.62
C ALA A 160 8.91 10.43 13.16
N MET A 161 7.92 10.01 12.37
CA MET A 161 6.53 9.90 12.82
C MET A 161 6.40 8.97 14.03
N VAL A 162 6.99 7.78 13.95
CA VAL A 162 6.98 6.78 15.03
C VAL A 162 7.69 7.30 16.28
N LYS A 163 8.87 7.93 16.13
CA LYS A 163 9.61 8.52 17.28
C LYS A 163 8.81 9.59 18.00
N LYS A 164 8.03 10.40 17.28
CA LYS A 164 7.15 11.44 17.83
C LYS A 164 5.86 10.90 18.47
N LEU A 165 5.55 9.61 18.35
CA LEU A 165 4.33 8.99 18.88
C LEU A 165 4.63 7.87 19.88
N PRO A 166 4.98 8.19 21.15
CA PRO A 166 5.24 7.17 22.18
C PRO A 166 4.09 6.17 22.39
N ALA A 167 2.84 6.65 22.34
CA ALA A 167 1.66 5.80 22.48
C ALA A 167 1.53 4.77 21.33
N LEU A 168 1.93 5.13 20.10
CA LEU A 168 1.97 4.20 18.98
C LEU A 168 3.03 3.12 19.21
N ARG A 169 4.21 3.55 19.65
CA ARG A 169 5.32 2.64 19.96
C ARG A 169 4.96 1.65 21.06
N GLN A 170 4.33 2.13 22.14
CA GLN A 170 3.88 1.28 23.24
C GLN A 170 2.82 0.29 22.76
N LYS A 171 1.79 0.77 22.04
CA LYS A 171 0.67 -0.06 21.57
C LYS A 171 1.12 -1.21 20.68
N PHE A 172 2.09 -0.97 19.78
CA PHE A 172 2.54 -1.95 18.80
C PHE A 172 3.94 -2.51 19.09
N SER A 173 4.50 -2.23 20.26
CA SER A 173 5.84 -2.64 20.68
C SER A 173 6.96 -2.28 19.67
N ILE A 174 6.87 -1.09 19.08
CA ILE A 174 7.81 -0.67 18.01
C ILE A 174 9.14 -0.23 18.63
N LYS A 175 10.23 -0.84 18.14
CA LYS A 175 11.62 -0.43 18.39
C LYS A 175 12.16 0.34 17.17
N PRO A 176 12.34 1.67 17.26
CA PRO A 176 12.83 2.49 16.15
C PRO A 176 14.36 2.62 16.16
N TRP A 177 15.04 1.80 15.36
CA TRP A 177 16.49 1.88 15.15
C TRP A 177 16.84 2.97 14.13
N ALA A 178 18.14 3.21 13.91
CA ALA A 178 18.58 4.20 12.94
C ALA A 178 18.15 3.83 11.50
N LYS A 179 18.43 2.60 11.06
CA LYS A 179 18.21 2.13 9.68
C LYS A 179 17.02 1.19 9.51
N LYS A 180 16.27 0.89 10.58
CA LYS A 180 15.11 -0.01 10.54
C LYS A 180 14.16 0.20 11.72
N MET A 181 12.94 -0.27 11.61
CA MET A 181 12.01 -0.42 12.73
C MET A 181 11.61 -1.88 12.87
N THR A 182 11.48 -2.36 14.11
CA THR A 182 11.20 -3.77 14.39
C THR A 182 10.11 -3.93 15.44
N ARG A 183 9.38 -5.04 15.39
CA ARG A 183 8.39 -5.47 16.39
C ARG A 183 8.73 -6.89 16.90
N PRO A 184 8.26 -7.30 18.09
CA PRO A 184 8.53 -8.63 18.64
C PRO A 184 7.97 -9.81 17.82
N ASP A 185 6.95 -9.56 16.99
CA ASP A 185 6.33 -10.54 16.10
C ASP A 185 7.16 -10.81 14.83
N GLY A 186 8.39 -10.29 14.75
CA GLY A 186 9.26 -10.42 13.58
C GLY A 186 9.05 -9.33 12.53
N SER A 187 8.10 -8.41 12.69
CA SER A 187 7.87 -7.37 11.68
C SER A 187 9.07 -6.44 11.55
N LEU A 188 9.37 -6.06 10.31
CA LEU A 188 10.47 -5.21 9.87
C LEU A 188 9.96 -4.08 8.97
N PHE A 189 10.45 -2.87 9.19
CA PHE A 189 10.36 -1.78 8.21
C PHE A 189 11.75 -1.19 7.97
N ALA A 190 12.26 -1.29 6.74
CA ALA A 190 13.58 -0.80 6.35
C ALA A 190 13.59 -0.19 4.93
N PRO A 191 14.56 0.68 4.60
CA PRO A 191 14.85 1.03 3.21
C PRO A 191 15.54 -0.15 2.49
N ILE A 192 15.27 -0.31 1.20
CA ILE A 192 15.99 -1.20 0.27
C ILE A 192 16.50 -0.39 -0.92
N ILE A 193 17.70 -0.74 -1.39
CA ILE A 193 18.43 0.00 -2.43
C ILE A 193 18.83 -0.99 -3.52
N GLY A 194 18.63 -0.61 -4.78
CA GLY A 194 19.03 -1.44 -5.91
C GLY A 194 18.16 -2.70 -6.06
N ASP A 195 18.79 -3.81 -6.44
CA ASP A 195 18.12 -5.11 -6.63
C ASP A 195 18.33 -6.01 -5.40
N PRO A 196 17.35 -6.11 -4.48
CA PRO A 196 17.42 -7.09 -3.40
C PRO A 196 17.41 -8.51 -4.00
N GLY A 197 17.96 -9.51 -3.32
CA GLY A 197 17.78 -10.91 -3.76
C GLY A 197 16.35 -11.43 -3.50
N ASP A 198 15.99 -12.57 -4.08
CA ASP A 198 14.67 -13.22 -3.97
C ASP A 198 14.32 -13.81 -2.57
N GLY A 199 15.01 -13.40 -1.51
CA GLY A 199 14.88 -13.99 -0.18
C GLY A 199 13.80 -13.36 0.71
N ASP A 200 13.40 -12.12 0.41
CA ASP A 200 12.46 -11.37 1.25
C ASP A 200 11.00 -11.73 0.92
N SER A 201 10.10 -11.56 1.89
CA SER A 201 8.66 -11.76 1.68
C SER A 201 7.88 -10.50 2.05
N PRO A 202 7.92 -9.44 1.20
CA PRO A 202 7.30 -8.17 1.53
C PRO A 202 5.78 -8.31 1.66
N SER A 203 5.22 -7.78 2.75
CA SER A 203 3.79 -7.50 2.86
C SER A 203 3.45 -6.10 2.35
N CYS A 204 4.44 -5.21 2.28
CA CYS A 204 4.32 -3.90 1.64
C CYS A 204 5.63 -3.49 0.96
N ALA A 205 5.56 -3.11 -0.32
CA ALA A 205 6.65 -2.46 -1.02
C ALA A 205 6.23 -1.04 -1.42
N ILE A 206 7.08 -0.07 -1.11
CA ILE A 206 6.90 1.32 -1.53
C ILE A 206 7.97 1.64 -2.56
N ILE A 207 7.54 1.90 -3.78
CA ILE A 207 8.40 2.29 -4.90
C ILE A 207 8.26 3.80 -5.08
N ASP A 208 9.25 4.57 -4.63
CA ASP A 208 9.26 6.04 -4.75
C ASP A 208 9.96 6.51 -6.02
N GLU A 209 9.44 7.59 -6.59
CA GLU A 209 9.88 8.22 -7.84
C GLU A 209 10.17 7.19 -8.96
N TYR A 210 9.20 6.32 -9.26
CA TYR A 210 9.41 5.20 -10.21
C TYR A 210 9.89 5.64 -11.61
N HIS A 211 9.55 6.85 -12.04
CA HIS A 211 10.07 7.44 -13.27
C HIS A 211 11.59 7.68 -13.29
N GLU A 212 12.27 7.63 -12.14
CA GLU A 212 13.74 7.72 -12.01
C GLU A 212 14.40 6.32 -11.95
N HIS A 213 13.66 5.24 -12.20
CA HIS A 213 14.19 3.86 -12.20
C HIS A 213 14.61 3.45 -13.61
N ASP A 214 15.87 3.05 -13.76
CA ASP A 214 16.43 2.62 -15.05
C ASP A 214 15.88 1.26 -15.51
N THR A 215 15.49 0.40 -14.57
CA THR A 215 14.93 -0.95 -14.81
C THR A 215 13.78 -1.25 -13.85
N ASP A 216 12.97 -2.24 -14.16
CA ASP A 216 11.87 -2.71 -13.30
C ASP A 216 12.33 -3.70 -12.22
N ALA A 217 13.63 -4.04 -12.13
CA ALA A 217 14.16 -5.08 -11.26
C ALA A 217 13.67 -4.96 -9.81
N LEU A 218 13.84 -3.79 -9.19
CA LEU A 218 13.36 -3.54 -7.83
C LEU A 218 11.85 -3.73 -7.68
N TYR A 219 11.05 -3.28 -8.65
CA TYR A 219 9.60 -3.47 -8.65
C TYR A 219 9.25 -4.95 -8.77
N THR A 220 9.89 -5.66 -9.69
CA THR A 220 9.64 -7.06 -9.99
C THR A 220 10.07 -7.96 -8.82
N THR A 221 11.26 -7.79 -8.27
CA THR A 221 11.72 -8.55 -7.10
C THR A 221 10.80 -8.33 -5.89
N MET A 222 10.44 -7.08 -5.61
CA MET A 222 9.55 -6.75 -4.50
C MET A 222 8.17 -7.37 -4.66
N THR A 223 7.58 -7.31 -5.85
CA THR A 223 6.23 -7.80 -6.11
C THR A 223 6.16 -9.32 -6.17
N THR A 224 7.18 -9.98 -6.72
CA THR A 224 7.25 -11.45 -6.79
C THR A 224 7.47 -12.07 -5.40
N GLY A 225 8.29 -11.45 -4.53
CA GLY A 225 8.47 -11.87 -3.13
C GLY A 225 7.18 -11.83 -2.29
N MET A 226 6.15 -11.09 -2.74
CA MET A 226 4.86 -11.02 -2.04
C MET A 226 3.99 -12.27 -2.21
N GLY A 227 4.39 -13.25 -3.04
CA GLY A 227 3.55 -14.39 -3.43
C GLY A 227 3.01 -15.25 -2.27
N ALA A 228 3.70 -15.25 -1.12
CA ALA A 228 3.27 -15.97 0.07
C ALA A 228 2.29 -15.18 0.96
N ARG A 229 2.09 -13.89 0.71
CA ARG A 229 1.25 -13.00 1.52
C ARG A 229 -0.18 -12.98 1.02
N GLU A 230 -1.16 -12.92 1.92
CA GLU A 230 -2.58 -13.02 1.55
C GLU A 230 -3.18 -11.72 0.97
N GLN A 231 -2.68 -10.57 1.44
CA GLN A 231 -3.16 -9.24 1.04
C GLN A 231 -2.05 -8.18 0.95
N PRO A 232 -0.91 -8.49 0.30
CA PRO A 232 0.22 -7.58 0.22
C PRO A 232 -0.13 -6.34 -0.61
N ILE A 233 0.68 -5.29 -0.49
CA ILE A 233 0.50 -4.09 -1.29
C ILE A 233 1.80 -3.51 -1.84
N THR A 234 1.79 -3.21 -3.13
CA THR A 234 2.79 -2.35 -3.75
C THR A 234 2.22 -0.95 -3.92
N LEU A 235 2.84 0.03 -3.27
CA LEU A 235 2.55 1.44 -3.45
C LEU A 235 3.61 2.05 -4.37
N ILE A 236 3.20 2.40 -5.59
CA ILE A 236 4.03 3.11 -6.57
C ILE A 236 3.63 4.58 -6.51
N ILE A 237 4.58 5.44 -6.17
CA ILE A 237 4.39 6.90 -6.20
C ILE A 237 5.41 7.50 -7.17
N THR A 238 4.96 8.40 -8.04
CA THR A 238 5.83 8.97 -9.06
C THR A 238 5.36 10.36 -9.51
N THR A 239 6.26 11.13 -10.12
CA THR A 239 5.88 12.18 -11.08
C THR A 239 5.87 11.63 -12.50
N ALA A 240 5.28 12.37 -13.43
CA ALA A 240 5.44 12.07 -14.86
C ALA A 240 6.92 12.22 -15.24
N GLY A 241 7.48 11.16 -15.85
CA GLY A 241 8.80 11.19 -16.47
C GLY A 241 8.73 11.62 -17.94
N PHE A 242 9.88 11.90 -18.53
CA PHE A 242 10.00 12.21 -19.96
C PHE A 242 10.37 10.99 -20.81
N ASP A 243 10.92 9.96 -20.18
CA ASP A 243 11.36 8.74 -20.87
C ASP A 243 10.19 7.76 -21.06
N ILE A 244 9.79 7.58 -22.32
CA ILE A 244 8.72 6.66 -22.73
C ILE A 244 9.18 5.20 -22.82
N ALA A 245 10.50 4.95 -22.81
CA ALA A 245 11.08 3.61 -22.75
C ALA A 245 11.26 3.13 -21.30
N SER A 246 11.04 4.00 -20.31
CA SER A 246 11.21 3.68 -18.90
C SER A 246 10.19 2.62 -18.42
N PRO A 247 10.56 1.80 -17.42
CA PRO A 247 9.65 0.84 -16.80
C PRO A 247 8.43 1.53 -16.14
N CYS A 248 8.58 2.78 -15.72
CA CYS A 248 7.46 3.58 -15.22
C CYS A 248 6.44 3.93 -16.32
N TYR A 249 6.90 4.23 -17.54
CA TYR A 249 5.99 4.50 -18.65
C TYR A 249 5.22 3.24 -19.05
N GLU A 250 5.89 2.08 -19.08
CA GLU A 250 5.21 0.80 -19.32
C GLU A 250 4.15 0.54 -18.24
N LYS A 251 4.51 0.69 -16.96
CA LYS A 251 3.55 0.55 -15.86
C LYS A 251 2.36 1.50 -15.99
N ARG A 252 2.60 2.75 -16.38
CA ARG A 252 1.56 3.73 -16.65
C ARG A 252 0.62 3.26 -17.75
N THR A 253 1.14 2.76 -18.87
CA THR A 253 0.35 2.19 -19.97
C THR A 253 -0.54 1.05 -19.48
N GLN A 254 0.00 0.11 -18.70
CA GLN A 254 -0.77 -0.99 -18.12
C GLN A 254 -1.93 -0.49 -17.22
N VAL A 255 -1.68 0.53 -16.40
CA VAL A 255 -2.72 1.12 -15.53
C VAL A 255 -3.80 1.85 -16.35
N VAL A 256 -3.40 2.54 -17.43
CA VAL A 256 -4.34 3.21 -18.36
C VAL A 256 -5.24 2.18 -19.05
N GLU A 257 -4.68 1.10 -19.59
CA GLU A 257 -5.46 0.01 -20.22
C GLU A 257 -6.49 -0.60 -19.25
N ILE A 258 -6.15 -0.73 -17.97
CA ILE A 258 -7.07 -1.21 -16.93
C ILE A 258 -8.21 -0.21 -16.69
N LEU A 259 -7.91 1.09 -16.65
CA LEU A 259 -8.93 2.13 -16.50
C LEU A 259 -9.86 2.21 -17.71
N GLU A 260 -9.32 1.95 -18.90
CA GLU A 260 -10.06 1.89 -20.16
C GLU A 260 -10.80 0.56 -20.38
N ARG A 261 -10.61 -0.42 -19.47
CA ARG A 261 -11.17 -1.78 -19.55
C ARG A 261 -10.69 -2.60 -20.77
N ILE A 262 -9.54 -2.22 -21.34
CA ILE A 262 -8.84 -2.99 -22.37
C ILE A 262 -8.19 -4.24 -21.74
N ARG A 263 -7.75 -4.11 -20.49
CA ARG A 263 -7.08 -5.17 -19.73
C ARG A 263 -7.75 -5.40 -18.37
N GLU A 264 -7.87 -6.66 -17.96
CA GLU A 264 -8.18 -6.99 -16.56
C GLU A 264 -6.92 -6.85 -15.69
N GLY A 265 -7.07 -6.27 -14.48
CA GLY A 265 -5.97 -6.26 -13.50
C GLY A 265 -5.55 -7.69 -13.13
N ALA A 266 -4.26 -7.87 -12.83
CA ALA A 266 -3.70 -9.19 -12.51
C ALA A 266 -4.50 -9.86 -11.38
N LYS A 267 -4.99 -11.07 -11.63
CA LYS A 267 -5.58 -11.93 -10.59
C LYS A 267 -4.43 -12.58 -9.85
N THR A 268 -4.32 -12.35 -8.54
CA THR A 268 -3.38 -13.10 -7.70
C THR A 268 -3.74 -14.58 -7.83
N LYS A 269 -2.92 -15.37 -8.55
CA LYS A 269 -3.07 -16.82 -8.60
C LYS A 269 -2.79 -17.33 -7.19
N ARG A 270 -3.79 -17.94 -6.53
CA ARG A 270 -3.54 -18.72 -5.33
C ARG A 270 -2.60 -19.85 -5.74
N TYR A 271 -1.44 -19.96 -5.11
CA TYR A 271 -0.79 -21.25 -5.00
C TYR A 271 -1.73 -22.11 -4.14
N SER A 272 -2.59 -22.90 -4.77
CA SER A 272 -3.28 -23.99 -4.09
C SER A 272 -2.22 -25.04 -3.79
N GLY A 273 -1.51 -24.87 -2.68
CA GLY A 273 -0.69 -25.93 -2.12
C GLY A 273 -1.62 -27.11 -1.85
N SER A 274 -1.54 -28.12 -2.71
CA SER A 274 -2.09 -29.43 -2.38
C SER A 274 -1.41 -29.89 -1.10
N SER A 275 -2.21 -30.05 -0.05
CA SER A 275 -1.75 -30.55 1.23
C SER A 275 -1.25 -31.98 1.06
N THR A 276 0.04 -32.14 0.79
CA THR A 276 0.71 -33.44 0.91
C THR A 276 1.14 -33.59 2.37
N PRO A 277 0.64 -34.57 3.14
CA PRO A 277 1.00 -34.74 4.54
C PRO A 277 2.38 -35.39 4.62
N TRP A 278 3.43 -34.58 4.79
CA TRP A 278 4.77 -35.10 5.02
C TRP A 278 4.93 -35.60 6.46
N MET A 279 5.03 -36.92 6.55
CA MET A 279 5.79 -37.71 7.52
C MET A 279 5.34 -37.69 9.00
N LYS A 280 4.47 -38.65 9.33
CA LYS A 280 4.61 -39.45 10.56
C LYS A 280 5.99 -40.13 10.54
N LYS A 281 6.98 -39.59 11.26
CA LYS A 281 8.21 -40.32 11.58
C LYS A 281 7.95 -41.28 12.74
N THR A 282 7.71 -42.53 12.37
CA THR A 282 8.29 -43.76 12.95
C THR A 282 8.77 -43.73 14.41
N THR A 283 7.95 -44.23 15.33
CA THR A 283 8.39 -44.87 16.58
C THR A 283 8.72 -46.34 16.33
N GLY A 284 9.95 -46.62 15.90
CA GLY A 284 10.50 -47.97 15.83
C GLY A 284 11.44 -48.23 17.00
N ARG A 285 10.93 -48.85 18.07
CA ARG A 285 11.73 -49.41 19.17
C ARG A 285 12.63 -50.53 18.61
N SER A 286 13.95 -50.39 18.79
CA SER A 286 14.87 -51.52 18.71
C SER A 286 14.64 -52.45 19.90
N ARG A 287 14.38 -53.73 19.62
CA ARG A 287 14.53 -54.83 20.57
C ARG A 287 15.49 -55.83 19.94
N ASN A 288 16.63 -56.03 20.60
CA ASN A 288 17.36 -57.29 20.60
C ASN A 288 18.31 -57.31 21.80
N ARG A 289 17.81 -57.85 22.92
CA ARG A 289 18.44 -58.80 23.84
C ARG A 289 17.44 -59.10 24.96
#